data_AF-A0AB35W1Z7-F1
#
_entry.id   AF-A0AB35W1Z7-F1
#
_cell.length_a   1.000
_cell.length_b   1.000
_cell.length_c   1.000
_cell.angle_alpha   90.00
_cell.angle_beta   90.00
_cell.angle_gamma   90.00
#
_symmetry.space_group_name_H-M   'P 1'
#
loop_
_entity.id
_entity.type
_entity.pdbx_description
1 polymer ?
#
loop_
_entity_poly.entity_id
_entity_poly.type
_entity_poly.pdbx_seq_one_letter_code
_entity_poly.pdbx_strand_id
1 'polypeptide(L)'
;MKKILVLVMVILSSQVSCAQKSENKTEMSIKNSNSIVIQQLEQFKTQDHFAGDGELYTGVQEPALAISLNRKAAETAQAFITLYQQKNEPTKAELLHILAHGISQIDPDTLDTEDREQVATTFESFLDIVGLESSDGILNKWLYGEEIGELLEQDQN
;
A
#
# COMPACT_ATOMS: atom_id res chain seq x y z
N MET A 1 5.50 1.88 -82.46
CA MET A 1 5.60 2.67 -81.20
C MET A 1 4.26 2.58 -80.47
N LYS A 2 4.31 2.57 -79.14
CA LYS A 2 3.35 1.94 -78.21
C LYS A 2 1.98 2.63 -78.11
N LYS A 3 1.03 1.84 -77.58
CA LYS A 3 -0.43 1.93 -77.61
C LYS A 3 -1.02 3.04 -76.70
N ILE A 4 -2.27 3.34 -77.05
CA ILE A 4 -3.28 4.26 -76.54
C ILE A 4 -3.83 3.88 -75.15
N LEU A 5 -4.07 4.92 -74.32
CA LEU A 5 -5.13 5.18 -73.31
C LEU A 5 -5.33 4.25 -72.09
N VAL A 6 -5.89 4.87 -71.03
CA VAL A 6 -6.62 4.31 -69.86
C VAL A 6 -5.70 4.14 -68.64
N LEU A 7 -5.98 4.58 -67.39
CA LEU A 7 -7.14 5.12 -66.68
C LEU A 7 -6.60 5.92 -65.47
N VAL A 8 -7.14 7.09 -65.16
CA VAL A 8 -7.00 7.70 -63.83
C VAL A 8 -7.96 6.97 -62.91
N MET A 9 -7.45 6.23 -61.92
CA MET A 9 -8.26 5.63 -60.86
C MET A 9 -7.89 6.27 -59.52
N VAL A 10 -8.66 7.30 -59.18
CA VAL A 10 -8.81 7.81 -57.81
C VAL A 10 -9.47 6.70 -57.00
N ILE A 11 -8.76 6.12 -56.04
CA ILE A 11 -9.38 5.29 -55.01
C ILE A 11 -9.61 6.18 -53.79
N LEU A 12 -10.87 6.58 -53.65
CA LEU A 12 -11.45 7.25 -52.50
C LEU A 12 -11.96 6.19 -51.50
N SER A 13 -11.80 6.47 -50.21
CA SER A 13 -12.47 5.87 -49.02
C SER A 13 -12.21 4.37 -48.75
N SER A 14 -12.12 3.85 -47.52
CA SER A 14 -12.72 4.24 -46.23
C SER A 14 -12.16 3.34 -45.11
N GLN A 15 -11.96 3.95 -43.92
CA GLN A 15 -12.03 3.37 -42.57
C GLN A 15 -11.15 2.16 -42.19
N VAL A 16 -10.18 2.40 -41.31
CA VAL A 16 -10.21 1.80 -39.95
C VAL A 16 -9.91 2.90 -38.95
N SER A 17 -10.99 3.48 -38.41
CA SER A 17 -10.94 4.26 -37.17
C SER A 17 -11.10 3.30 -35.99
N CYS A 18 -10.52 3.72 -34.85
CA CYS A 18 -10.71 3.24 -33.48
C CYS A 18 -9.90 2.01 -33.03
N ALA A 19 -8.61 2.23 -32.72
CA ALA A 19 -7.93 1.48 -31.66
C ALA A 19 -7.22 2.37 -30.61
N GLN A 20 -6.96 3.66 -30.88
CA GLN A 20 -6.17 4.53 -30.00
C GLN A 20 -6.96 5.27 -28.89
N LYS A 21 -8.28 5.07 -28.75
CA LYS A 21 -9.12 5.82 -27.78
C LYS A 21 -9.25 5.15 -26.40
N SER A 22 -8.84 3.89 -26.28
CA SER A 22 -8.96 3.08 -25.05
C SER A 22 -7.81 3.33 -24.08
N GLU A 23 -6.58 3.39 -24.58
CA GLU A 23 -5.36 3.42 -23.76
C GLU A 23 -5.24 4.70 -22.90
N ASN A 24 -5.56 5.86 -23.46
CA ASN A 24 -5.45 7.15 -22.76
C ASN A 24 -6.45 7.26 -21.58
N LYS A 25 -7.66 6.72 -21.74
CA LYS A 25 -8.67 6.76 -20.67
C LYS A 25 -8.27 5.87 -19.48
N THR A 26 -7.72 4.70 -19.76
CA THR A 26 -7.25 3.76 -18.72
C THR A 26 -6.04 4.31 -18.00
N GLU A 27 -5.05 4.83 -18.72
CA GLU A 27 -3.84 5.42 -18.12
C GLU A 27 -4.16 6.66 -17.25
N MET A 28 -5.08 7.51 -17.70
CA MET A 28 -5.53 8.68 -16.93
C MET A 28 -6.30 8.27 -15.67
N SER A 29 -7.12 7.21 -15.75
CA SER A 29 -7.82 6.67 -14.58
C SER A 29 -6.85 6.11 -13.55
N ILE A 30 -5.83 5.36 -13.98
CA ILE A 30 -4.82 4.77 -13.08
C ILE A 30 -3.97 5.87 -12.43
N LYS A 31 -3.51 6.85 -13.19
CA LYS A 31 -2.77 8.00 -12.65
C LYS A 31 -3.58 8.77 -11.60
N ASN A 32 -4.89 8.90 -11.81
CA ASN A 32 -5.79 9.51 -10.84
C ASN A 32 -5.88 8.65 -9.56
N SER A 33 -6.06 7.34 -9.69
CA SER A 33 -6.04 6.41 -8.55
C SER A 33 -4.74 6.48 -7.74
N ASN A 34 -3.58 6.47 -8.40
CA ASN A 34 -2.29 6.61 -7.71
C ASN A 34 -2.17 7.95 -6.97
N SER A 35 -2.67 9.03 -7.56
CA SER A 35 -2.64 10.34 -6.90
C SER A 35 -3.49 10.38 -5.63
N ILE A 36 -4.61 9.65 -5.61
CA ILE A 36 -5.48 9.53 -4.43
C ILE A 36 -4.78 8.72 -3.34
N VAL A 37 -4.20 7.56 -3.68
CA VAL A 37 -3.45 6.73 -2.72
C VAL A 37 -2.27 7.50 -2.12
N ILE A 38 -1.50 8.21 -2.95
CA ILE A 38 -0.39 9.05 -2.47
C ILE A 38 -0.89 10.14 -1.53
N GLN A 39 -2.00 10.81 -1.83
CA GLN A 39 -2.58 11.83 -0.94
C GLN A 39 -3.00 11.24 0.42
N GLN A 40 -3.64 10.07 0.43
CA GLN A 40 -4.02 9.39 1.66
C GLN A 40 -2.80 8.99 2.50
N LEU A 41 -1.73 8.49 1.87
CA LEU A 41 -0.48 8.15 2.55
C LEU A 41 0.24 9.39 3.10
N GLU A 42 0.24 10.51 2.36
CA GLU A 42 0.80 11.77 2.86
C GLU A 42 -0.01 12.30 4.05
N GLN A 43 -1.34 12.19 4.01
CA GLN A 43 -2.18 12.54 5.16
C GLN A 43 -1.90 11.60 6.35
N PHE A 44 -1.77 10.30 6.10
CA PHE A 44 -1.44 9.30 7.12
C PHE A 44 -0.14 9.65 7.85
N LYS A 45 0.91 10.04 7.14
CA LYS A 45 2.21 10.41 7.74
C LYS A 45 2.16 11.56 8.75
N THR A 46 1.14 12.42 8.66
CA THR A 46 1.04 13.62 9.52
C THR A 46 0.24 13.40 10.80
N GLN A 47 -0.40 12.24 10.93
CA GLN A 47 -1.23 11.89 12.08
C GLN A 47 -0.38 11.33 13.22
N ASP A 48 -0.85 11.53 14.44
CA ASP A 48 -0.37 10.78 15.59
C ASP A 48 -1.22 9.51 15.74
N HIS A 49 -0.65 8.37 15.36
CA HIS A 49 -1.33 7.07 15.35
C HIS A 49 -1.37 6.39 16.72
N PHE A 50 -0.69 6.98 17.71
CA PHE A 50 -0.47 6.38 19.03
C PHE A 50 -0.99 7.26 20.16
N ALA A 51 -1.74 8.32 19.84
CA ALA A 51 -2.54 9.06 20.80
C ALA A 51 -3.74 8.22 21.27
N GLY A 52 -4.19 8.46 22.51
CA GLY A 52 -5.40 7.81 23.01
C GLY A 52 -6.64 8.21 22.20
N ASP A 53 -7.55 7.26 22.03
CA ASP A 53 -8.78 7.43 21.24
C ASP A 53 -9.91 8.14 22.01
N GLY A 54 -9.72 8.33 23.32
CA GLY A 54 -10.72 8.89 24.22
C GLY A 54 -11.72 7.86 24.75
N GLU A 55 -11.54 6.59 24.40
CA GLU A 55 -12.37 5.45 24.75
C GLU A 55 -11.56 4.42 25.56
N LEU A 56 -11.06 3.36 24.91
CA LEU A 56 -10.37 2.24 25.57
C LEU A 56 -8.86 2.33 25.42
N TYR A 57 -8.35 2.78 24.26
CA TYR A 57 -6.92 2.89 24.04
C TYR A 57 -6.38 4.20 24.63
N THR A 58 -5.49 4.08 25.62
CA THR A 58 -5.01 5.25 26.38
C THR A 58 -3.84 5.98 25.71
N GLY A 59 -3.26 5.38 24.66
CA GLY A 59 -2.10 5.91 23.95
C GLY A 59 -0.77 5.46 24.56
N VAL A 60 0.29 5.56 23.76
CA VAL A 60 1.66 5.24 24.20
C VAL A 60 2.09 6.29 25.22
N GLN A 61 2.36 5.85 26.45
CA GLN A 61 2.66 6.76 27.57
C GLN A 61 4.09 7.32 27.53
N GLU A 62 5.03 6.59 26.91
CA GLU A 62 6.43 6.99 26.82
C GLU A 62 6.66 7.84 25.55
N PRO A 63 6.98 9.15 25.67
CA PRO A 63 7.01 10.03 24.51
C PRO A 63 8.05 9.66 23.45
N ALA A 64 9.20 9.12 23.84
CA ALA A 64 10.23 8.73 22.87
C ALA A 64 9.79 7.51 22.05
N LEU A 65 9.12 6.55 22.67
CA LEU A 65 8.49 5.41 22.03
C LEU A 65 7.40 5.86 21.06
N ALA A 66 6.49 6.73 21.49
CA ALA A 66 5.43 7.27 20.63
C ALA A 66 6.00 7.97 19.38
N ILE A 67 7.05 8.79 19.56
CA ILE A 67 7.77 9.44 18.45
C ILE A 67 8.43 8.39 17.54
N SER A 68 9.04 7.36 18.12
CA SER A 68 9.72 6.29 17.37
C SER A 68 8.73 5.47 16.54
N LEU A 69 7.57 5.13 17.09
CA LEU A 69 6.51 4.36 16.42
C LEU A 69 5.88 5.17 15.28
N ASN A 70 5.49 6.42 15.54
CA ASN A 70 4.99 7.32 14.49
C ASN A 70 5.99 7.50 13.35
N ARG A 71 7.28 7.62 13.66
CA ARG A 71 8.34 7.67 12.64
C ARG A 71 8.40 6.40 11.79
N LYS A 72 8.35 5.21 12.40
CA LYS A 72 8.37 3.92 11.67
C LYS A 72 7.13 3.74 10.79
N ALA A 73 5.95 4.16 11.26
CA ALA A 73 4.73 4.19 10.45
C ALA A 73 4.87 5.16 9.26
N ALA A 74 5.39 6.37 9.50
CA ALA A 74 5.62 7.36 8.45
C ALA A 74 6.67 6.92 7.41
N GLU A 75 7.72 6.22 7.82
CA GLU A 75 8.73 5.61 6.94
C GLU A 75 8.10 4.53 6.04
N THR A 76 7.20 3.70 6.60
CA THR A 76 6.45 2.69 5.83
C THR A 76 5.51 3.34 4.81
N ALA A 77 4.78 4.38 5.21
CA ALA A 77 3.94 5.16 4.31
C ALA A 77 4.77 5.78 3.17
N GLN A 78 5.96 6.29 3.48
CA GLN A 78 6.87 6.85 2.49
C GLN A 78 7.35 5.79 1.48
N ALA A 79 7.59 4.56 1.93
CA ALA A 79 7.95 3.46 1.03
C ALA A 79 6.82 3.14 0.04
N PHE A 80 5.55 3.11 0.51
CA PHE A 80 4.40 2.97 -0.38
C PHE A 80 4.31 4.13 -1.38
N ILE A 81 4.45 5.38 -0.92
CA ILE A 81 4.45 6.57 -1.80
C ILE A 81 5.49 6.42 -2.91
N THR A 82 6.72 6.04 -2.55
CA THR A 82 7.80 5.83 -3.53
C THR A 82 7.45 4.75 -4.55
N LEU A 83 6.82 3.65 -4.12
CA LEU A 83 6.36 2.60 -5.04
C LEU A 83 5.30 3.13 -6.03
N TYR A 84 4.29 3.86 -5.55
CA TYR A 84 3.24 4.44 -6.39
C TYR A 84 3.73 5.57 -7.32
N GLN A 85 4.84 6.25 -6.97
CA GLN A 85 5.52 7.21 -7.84
C GLN A 85 6.30 6.52 -8.98
N GLN A 86 6.84 5.33 -8.72
CA GLN A 86 7.64 4.58 -9.69
C GLN A 86 6.80 3.66 -10.57
N LYS A 87 5.63 3.22 -10.09
CA LYS A 87 4.81 2.21 -10.74
C LYS A 87 3.33 2.58 -10.73
N ASN A 88 2.72 2.55 -11.90
CA ASN A 88 1.29 2.85 -12.09
C ASN A 88 0.39 1.84 -11.37
N GLU A 89 0.72 0.55 -11.40
CA GLU A 89 -0.06 -0.51 -10.72
C GLU A 89 0.89 -1.42 -9.92
N PRO A 90 1.13 -1.12 -8.64
CA PRO A 90 1.81 -2.02 -7.73
C PRO A 90 1.09 -3.37 -7.63
N THR A 91 1.86 -4.46 -7.59
CA THR A 91 1.32 -5.81 -7.40
C THR A 91 1.09 -6.08 -5.92
N LYS A 92 0.17 -7.01 -5.60
CA LYS A 92 -0.04 -7.51 -4.23
C LYS A 92 1.27 -7.88 -3.54
N ALA A 93 2.17 -8.56 -4.23
CA ALA A 93 3.45 -9.00 -3.66
C ALA A 93 4.38 -7.84 -3.28
N GLU A 94 4.44 -6.77 -4.10
CA GLU A 94 5.23 -5.58 -3.77
C GLU A 94 4.65 -4.82 -2.58
N LEU A 95 3.32 -4.73 -2.51
CA LEU A 95 2.63 -4.08 -1.40
C LEU A 95 2.82 -4.84 -0.09
N LEU A 96 2.66 -6.17 -0.11
CA LEU A 96 2.93 -7.03 1.05
C LEU A 96 4.40 -7.01 1.48
N HIS A 97 5.33 -6.89 0.53
CA HIS A 97 6.75 -6.77 0.86
C HIS A 97 7.04 -5.48 1.65
N ILE A 98 6.46 -4.34 1.24
CA ILE A 98 6.60 -3.09 1.98
C ILE A 98 5.95 -3.21 3.36
N LEU A 99 4.75 -3.79 3.45
CA LEU A 99 4.05 -4.02 4.73
C LEU A 99 4.91 -4.86 5.69
N ALA A 100 5.40 -6.02 5.21
CA ALA A 100 6.25 -6.93 5.98
C ALA A 100 7.54 -6.26 6.44
N HIS A 101 8.20 -5.53 5.53
CA HIS A 101 9.43 -4.82 5.88
C HIS A 101 9.15 -3.75 6.94
N GLY A 102 8.11 -2.94 6.77
CA GLY A 102 7.75 -1.87 7.70
C GLY A 102 7.47 -2.38 9.11
N ILE A 103 6.60 -3.40 9.25
CA ILE A 103 6.23 -3.92 10.57
C ILE A 103 7.40 -4.63 11.25
N SER A 104 8.28 -5.31 10.49
CA SER A 104 9.47 -5.97 11.04
C SER A 104 10.50 -5.02 11.65
N GLN A 105 10.40 -3.72 11.38
CA GLN A 105 11.26 -2.73 12.03
C GLN A 105 10.83 -2.45 13.47
N ILE A 106 9.66 -2.93 13.90
CA ILE A 106 9.13 -2.77 15.26
C ILE A 106 9.29 -4.12 15.96
N ASP A 107 10.02 -4.10 17.08
CA ASP A 107 10.20 -5.26 17.93
C ASP A 107 8.96 -5.42 18.83
N PRO A 108 8.13 -6.46 18.65
CA PRO A 108 6.90 -6.63 19.42
C PRO A 108 7.17 -6.76 20.93
N ASP A 109 8.32 -7.29 21.35
CA ASP A 109 8.64 -7.56 22.76
C ASP A 109 8.97 -6.27 23.54
N THR A 110 9.16 -5.17 22.82
CA THR A 110 9.36 -3.84 23.41
C THR A 110 8.06 -3.12 23.73
N LEU A 111 6.91 -3.72 23.39
CA LEU A 111 5.58 -3.13 23.51
C LEU A 111 4.69 -3.98 24.41
N ASP A 112 3.80 -3.33 25.16
CA ASP A 112 2.70 -4.06 25.81
C ASP A 112 1.63 -4.48 24.78
N THR A 113 0.64 -5.25 25.24
CA THR A 113 -0.39 -5.79 24.34
C THR A 113 -1.22 -4.69 23.68
N GLU A 114 -1.58 -3.62 24.39
CA GLU A 114 -2.40 -2.53 23.82
C GLU A 114 -1.61 -1.77 22.74
N ASP A 115 -0.33 -1.48 23.00
CA ASP A 115 0.55 -0.82 22.04
C ASP A 115 0.80 -1.71 20.80
N ARG A 116 0.98 -3.03 20.99
CA ARG A 116 1.09 -3.96 19.84
C ARG A 116 -0.20 -3.98 19.02
N GLU A 117 -1.36 -4.04 19.64
CA GLU A 117 -2.65 -4.00 18.94
C GLU A 117 -2.84 -2.68 18.18
N GLN A 118 -2.43 -1.56 18.77
CA GLN A 118 -2.48 -0.27 18.08
C GLN A 118 -1.52 -0.21 16.88
N VAL A 119 -0.31 -0.78 17.00
CA VAL A 119 0.60 -0.90 15.85
C VAL A 119 -0.03 -1.75 14.75
N ALA A 120 -0.62 -2.89 15.08
CA ALA A 120 -1.30 -3.74 14.09
C ALA A 120 -2.44 -2.99 13.39
N THR A 121 -3.31 -2.32 14.15
CA THR A 121 -4.42 -1.48 13.66
C THR A 121 -3.92 -0.34 12.75
N THR A 122 -2.82 0.30 13.14
CA THR A 122 -2.16 1.34 12.34
C THR A 122 -1.68 0.78 11.00
N PHE A 123 -1.14 -0.43 10.97
CA PHE A 123 -0.70 -1.08 9.75
C PHE A 123 -1.85 -1.68 8.91
N GLU A 124 -2.99 -2.02 9.52
CA GLU A 124 -4.22 -2.38 8.80
C GLU A 124 -4.72 -1.20 7.95
N SER A 125 -4.55 0.04 8.42
CA SER A 125 -4.89 1.23 7.64
C SER A 125 -4.13 1.29 6.30
N PHE A 126 -2.92 0.72 6.21
CA PHE A 126 -2.23 0.61 4.92
C PHE A 126 -2.95 -0.33 3.97
N LEU A 127 -3.54 -1.42 4.47
CA LEU A 127 -4.30 -2.35 3.63
C LEU A 127 -5.46 -1.64 2.94
N ASP A 128 -6.21 -0.84 3.70
CA ASP A 128 -7.32 -0.04 3.17
C ASP A 128 -6.83 1.00 2.15
N ILE A 129 -5.77 1.74 2.48
CA ILE A 129 -5.24 2.81 1.62
C ILE A 129 -4.71 2.25 0.29
N VAL A 130 -4.02 1.12 0.31
CA VAL A 130 -3.39 0.53 -0.89
C VAL A 130 -4.27 -0.52 -1.59
N GLY A 131 -5.47 -0.78 -1.06
CA GLY A 131 -6.44 -1.72 -1.61
C GLY A 131 -6.03 -3.19 -1.49
N LEU A 132 -5.30 -3.56 -0.42
CA LEU A 132 -5.05 -4.95 -0.07
C LEU A 132 -6.19 -5.49 0.79
N GLU A 133 -6.75 -6.64 0.40
CA GLU A 133 -7.80 -7.31 1.18
C GLU A 133 -7.28 -7.98 2.47
N SER A 134 -5.98 -8.30 2.51
CA SER A 134 -5.37 -9.03 3.61
C SER A 134 -3.87 -8.81 3.68
N SER A 135 -3.31 -8.92 4.88
CA SER A 135 -1.87 -8.96 5.15
C SER A 135 -1.25 -10.34 4.94
N ASP A 136 -1.99 -11.35 4.47
CA ASP A 136 -1.53 -12.74 4.35
C ASP A 136 -0.94 -13.29 5.68
N GLY A 137 -1.53 -12.88 6.80
CA GLY A 137 -1.15 -13.32 8.14
C GLY A 137 0.08 -12.62 8.73
N ILE A 138 0.70 -11.67 8.02
CA ILE A 138 1.86 -10.91 8.50
C ILE A 138 1.56 -10.23 9.84
N LEU A 139 0.44 -9.51 9.94
CA LEU A 139 0.11 -8.73 11.14
C LEU A 139 -0.21 -9.63 12.33
N ASN A 140 -1.00 -10.69 12.13
CA ASN A 140 -1.31 -11.65 13.19
C ASN A 140 -0.05 -12.38 13.69
N LYS A 141 0.85 -12.73 12.78
CA LYS A 141 2.12 -13.37 13.17
C LYS A 141 2.99 -12.42 13.97
N TRP A 142 3.05 -11.14 13.61
CA TRP A 142 3.80 -10.14 14.36
C TRP A 142 3.18 -9.88 15.74
N LEU A 143 1.85 -9.85 15.83
CA LEU A 143 1.13 -9.57 17.08
C LEU A 143 1.19 -10.71 18.10
N TYR A 144 1.04 -11.96 17.65
CA TYR A 144 0.86 -13.13 18.53
C TYR A 144 1.97 -14.18 18.46
N GLY A 145 2.93 -14.04 17.53
CA GLY A 145 3.90 -15.10 17.22
C GLY A 145 4.76 -15.51 18.42
N GLU A 146 5.27 -14.52 19.16
CA GLU A 146 6.06 -14.72 20.38
C GLU A 146 5.22 -15.36 21.49
N GLU A 147 4.10 -14.73 21.82
CA GLU A 147 3.20 -15.13 22.92
C GLU A 147 2.71 -16.58 22.76
N ILE A 148 2.33 -16.98 21.54
CA ILE A 148 1.96 -18.38 21.26
C ILE A 148 3.17 -19.31 21.39
N GLY A 149 4.35 -18.88 20.96
CA GLY A 149 5.59 -19.63 21.11
C GLY A 149 5.90 -19.93 22.58
N GLU A 150 5.88 -18.90 23.44
CA GLU A 150 6.13 -19.03 24.87
C GLU A 150 5.12 -19.95 25.56
N LEU A 151 3.82 -19.83 25.24
CA LEU A 151 2.78 -20.69 25.79
C LEU A 151 3.02 -22.18 25.46
N LEU A 152 3.43 -22.47 24.22
CA LEU A 152 3.72 -23.84 23.79
C LEU A 152 4.98 -24.43 24.43
N GLU A 153 5.96 -23.59 24.81
CA GLU A 153 7.15 -24.02 25.54
C GLU A 153 6.85 -24.29 27.02
N GLN A 154 5.92 -23.55 27.62
CA GLN A 154 5.48 -23.75 29.00
C GLN A 154 4.70 -25.07 29.17
N ASP A 155 3.88 -25.45 28.20
CA ASP A 155 3.12 -26.71 28.22
C ASP A 155 3.99 -27.97 28.08
N GLN A 156 5.27 -27.82 27.69
CA GLN A 156 6.21 -28.93 27.50
C GLN A 156 7.13 -29.20 28.71
N ASN A 157 7.09 -28.36 29.75
CA ASN A 157 7.91 -28.46 30.97
C ASN A 157 7.09 -28.80 32.21
#